data_AF-A0A2A4SBZ8-F1
#
_entry.id   AF-A0A2A4SBZ8-F1
#
_cell.length_a   1.000
_cell.length_b   1.000
_cell.length_c   1.000
_cell.angle_alpha   90.00
_cell.angle_beta   90.00
_cell.angle_gamma   90.00
#
_symmetry.space_group_name_H-M   'P 1'
#
loop_
_entity.id
_entity.type
_entity.pdbx_description
1 polymer ?
#
loop_
_entity_poly.entity_id
_entity_poly.type
_entity_poly.pdbx_seq_one_letter_code
_entity_poly.pdbx_strand_id
1 'polypeptide(L)'
;MSRVNELYYIPAKILADQRGITGLETAIVLIAFVVVASVFAFAVLNTGLLSSEKSKEAALGGLEETSATLSIRGNVIAAANSGKTAIDTLKFNLTPASTSSESVDLSTTGTVVTYLDENQGINCQNPQAFDSVPDTAECSWSAAWLIGSGDIVDTGEQVEMIVILTNLTPLLTEKKRVLRPS
;
A
#
# COMPACT_ATOMS: atom_id res chain seq x y z
N MET A 1 -33.66 5.06 107.42
CA MET A 1 -33.79 3.61 107.16
C MET A 1 -33.69 3.41 105.66
N SER A 2 -32.70 2.64 105.18
CA SER A 2 -32.61 2.07 103.81
C SER A 2 -32.47 3.06 102.64
N ARG A 3 -31.68 2.86 101.58
CA ARG A 3 -30.76 1.79 101.18
C ARG A 3 -29.86 2.36 100.07
N VAL A 4 -28.62 1.89 100.02
CA VAL A 4 -27.62 2.11 98.99
C VAL A 4 -28.11 1.52 97.66
N ASN A 5 -27.86 2.18 96.53
CA ASN A 5 -27.78 1.52 95.23
C ASN A 5 -26.80 2.24 94.31
N GLU A 6 -25.57 1.76 94.33
CA GLU A 6 -24.54 1.99 93.32
C GLU A 6 -24.76 0.93 92.22
N LEU A 7 -24.79 1.29 90.93
CA LEU A 7 -24.37 0.40 89.83
C LEU A 7 -24.34 1.12 88.47
N TYR A 8 -23.19 0.91 87.82
CA TYR A 8 -22.85 1.06 86.40
C TYR A 8 -22.65 2.45 85.79
N TYR A 9 -21.44 2.98 85.99
CA TYR A 9 -20.81 3.85 85.01
C TYR A 9 -20.52 3.04 83.74
N ILE A 10 -21.38 3.17 82.73
CA ILE A 10 -21.06 2.77 81.37
C ILE A 10 -20.10 3.85 80.84
N PRO A 11 -18.85 3.53 80.46
CA PRO A 11 -18.02 4.51 79.76
C PRO A 11 -18.63 4.72 78.37
N ALA A 12 -19.55 5.68 78.27
CA ALA A 12 -20.07 6.17 77.01
C ALA A 12 -18.99 7.03 76.34
N LYS A 13 -17.93 6.41 75.84
CA LYS A 13 -16.92 7.03 74.98
C LYS A 13 -16.16 6.01 74.13
N ILE A 14 -16.90 5.08 73.53
CA ILE A 14 -16.53 4.49 72.22
C ILE A 14 -17.45 5.11 71.13
N LEU A 15 -17.73 6.39 71.28
CA LEU A 15 -18.17 7.27 70.17
C LEU A 15 -16.97 8.12 69.72
N ALA A 16 -15.78 7.55 69.82
CA ALA A 16 -14.52 8.16 69.39
C ALA A 16 -14.37 7.94 67.88
N ASP A 17 -14.76 8.97 67.15
CA ASP A 17 -14.20 9.41 65.87
C ASP A 17 -14.39 8.53 64.62
N GLN A 18 -15.64 8.42 64.16
CA GLN A 18 -16.02 7.93 62.81
C GLN A 18 -15.61 8.90 61.68
N ARG A 19 -15.05 10.08 61.99
CA ARG A 19 -14.64 11.07 60.96
C ARG A 19 -13.55 10.50 60.03
N GLY A 20 -12.64 9.70 60.55
CA GLY A 20 -11.60 9.01 59.76
C GLY A 20 -12.15 7.91 58.83
N ILE A 21 -13.28 7.29 59.16
CA ILE A 21 -13.88 6.19 58.38
C ILE A 21 -14.51 6.73 57.08
N THR A 22 -15.20 7.89 57.15
CA THR A 22 -15.75 8.56 55.95
C THR A 22 -14.67 9.13 55.03
N GLY A 23 -13.53 9.54 55.59
CA GLY A 23 -12.35 9.97 54.81
C GLY A 23 -11.66 8.80 54.10
N LEU A 24 -11.62 7.63 54.74
CA LEU A 24 -11.06 6.42 54.14
C LEU A 24 -11.97 5.88 53.01
N GLU A 25 -13.29 5.92 53.19
CA GLU A 25 -14.25 5.51 52.15
C GLU A 25 -14.15 6.40 50.90
N THR A 26 -14.07 7.73 51.09
CA THR A 26 -13.87 8.67 49.98
C THR A 26 -12.47 8.52 49.35
N ALA A 27 -11.44 8.21 50.12
CA ALA A 27 -10.09 7.93 49.59
C ALA A 27 -10.06 6.69 48.68
N ILE A 28 -10.78 5.63 49.04
CA ILE A 28 -10.89 4.42 48.20
C ILE A 28 -11.58 4.75 46.87
N VAL A 29 -12.67 5.53 46.91
CA VAL A 29 -13.37 5.98 45.69
C VAL A 29 -12.46 6.86 44.83
N LEU A 30 -11.68 7.75 45.43
CA LEU A 30 -10.72 8.58 44.70
C LEU A 30 -9.64 7.76 44.00
N ILE A 31 -9.06 6.76 44.67
CA ILE A 31 -8.07 5.85 44.05
C ILE A 31 -8.72 5.10 42.89
N ALA A 32 -9.93 4.55 43.08
CA ALA A 32 -10.65 3.85 42.02
C ALA A 32 -10.90 4.76 40.81
N PHE A 33 -11.30 6.01 41.03
CA PHE A 33 -11.52 6.99 39.96
C PHE A 33 -10.23 7.34 39.21
N VAL A 34 -9.14 7.59 39.93
CA VAL A 34 -7.83 7.88 39.33
C VAL A 34 -7.32 6.68 38.52
N VAL A 35 -7.49 5.46 39.02
CA VAL A 35 -7.09 4.25 38.30
C VAL A 35 -7.89 4.11 37.01
N VAL A 36 -9.22 4.24 37.05
CA VAL A 36 -10.08 4.18 35.85
C VAL A 36 -9.68 5.26 34.84
N ALA A 37 -9.46 6.50 35.31
CA ALA A 37 -9.00 7.59 34.45
C ALA A 37 -7.63 7.29 33.82
N SER A 38 -6.69 6.72 34.58
CA SER A 38 -5.35 6.40 34.08
C SER A 38 -5.35 5.29 33.03
N VAL A 39 -6.15 4.24 33.22
CA VAL A 39 -6.29 3.14 32.25
C VAL A 39 -6.99 3.65 30.98
N PHE A 40 -8.01 4.50 31.12
CA PHE A 40 -8.67 5.12 29.97
C PHE A 40 -7.71 6.04 29.20
N ALA A 41 -6.95 6.89 29.89
CA ALA A 41 -5.96 7.76 29.26
C ALA A 41 -4.86 6.97 28.53
N PHE A 42 -4.38 5.87 29.12
CA PHE A 42 -3.42 4.98 28.47
C PHE A 42 -4.00 4.33 27.21
N ALA A 43 -5.24 3.84 27.25
CA ALA A 43 -5.92 3.25 26.10
C ALA A 43 -6.13 4.29 24.96
N VAL A 44 -6.52 5.51 25.30
CA VAL A 44 -6.68 6.61 24.34
C VAL A 44 -5.35 7.04 23.75
N LEU A 45 -4.30 7.16 24.56
CA LEU A 45 -2.97 7.52 24.07
C LEU A 45 -2.42 6.44 23.13
N ASN A 46 -2.58 5.16 23.48
CA ASN A 46 -2.11 4.06 22.65
C ASN A 46 -2.87 4.02 21.31
N THR A 47 -4.20 4.08 21.35
CA THR A 47 -5.00 4.11 20.11
C THR A 47 -4.76 5.39 19.28
N GLY A 48 -4.55 6.53 19.93
CA GLY A 48 -4.20 7.80 19.29
C GLY A 48 -2.83 7.77 18.60
N LEU A 49 -1.83 7.16 19.25
CA LEU A 49 -0.50 6.98 18.67
C LEU A 49 -0.56 6.05 17.45
N LEU A 50 -1.16 4.86 17.58
CA LEU A 50 -1.31 3.94 16.45
C LEU A 50 -2.11 4.58 15.29
N SER A 51 -3.16 5.35 15.59
CA SER A 51 -3.92 6.08 14.58
C SER A 51 -3.06 7.13 13.85
N SER A 52 -2.21 7.84 14.59
CA SER A 52 -1.30 8.84 14.03
C SER A 52 -0.22 8.20 13.17
N GLU A 53 0.36 7.09 13.60
CA GLU A 53 1.34 6.31 12.82
C GLU A 53 0.73 5.80 11.52
N LYS A 54 -0.47 5.19 11.60
CA LYS A 54 -1.19 4.71 10.42
C LYS A 54 -1.56 5.84 9.46
N SER A 55 -1.95 7.01 9.99
CA SER A 55 -2.26 8.19 9.16
C SER A 55 -1.03 8.72 8.44
N LYS A 56 0.13 8.73 9.11
CA LYS A 56 1.41 9.10 8.50
C LYS A 56 1.82 8.12 7.41
N GLU A 57 1.73 6.82 7.68
CA GLU A 57 2.05 5.77 6.71
C GLU A 57 1.13 5.86 5.48
N ALA A 58 -0.18 6.02 5.67
CA ALA A 58 -1.12 6.21 4.58
C ALA A 58 -0.85 7.49 3.77
N ALA A 59 -0.46 8.59 4.43
CA ALA A 59 -0.10 9.83 3.75
C ALA A 59 1.19 9.69 2.91
N LEU A 60 2.20 8.99 3.44
CA LEU A 60 3.44 8.72 2.71
C LEU A 60 3.20 7.75 1.54
N GLY A 61 2.49 6.65 1.78
CA GLY A 61 2.15 5.68 0.73
C GLY A 61 1.30 6.30 -0.39
N GLY A 62 0.36 7.20 -0.07
CA GLY A 62 -0.40 7.93 -1.08
C GLY A 62 0.44 8.92 -1.89
N LEU A 63 1.45 9.55 -1.26
CA LEU A 63 2.41 10.39 -1.97
C LEU A 63 3.30 9.55 -2.91
N GLU A 64 3.77 8.40 -2.44
CA GLU A 64 4.56 7.43 -3.22
C GLU A 64 3.76 6.92 -4.43
N GLU A 65 2.51 6.50 -4.23
CA GLU A 65 1.61 6.05 -5.30
C GLU A 65 1.39 7.13 -6.38
N THR A 66 1.29 8.40 -5.98
CA THR A 66 1.08 9.52 -6.93
C THR A 66 2.36 9.92 -7.67
N SER A 67 3.53 9.68 -7.08
CA SER A 67 4.82 10.16 -7.60
C SER A 67 5.60 9.11 -8.41
N ALA A 68 5.26 7.82 -8.26
CA ALA A 68 5.79 6.69 -9.03
C ALA A 68 5.24 6.66 -10.46
N THR A 69 5.63 7.64 -11.28
CA THR A 69 5.19 7.76 -12.67
C THR A 69 6.35 7.55 -13.65
N LEU A 70 6.20 6.65 -14.61
CA LEU A 70 7.09 6.50 -15.75
C LEU A 70 6.55 7.26 -16.97
N SER A 71 7.45 7.84 -17.75
CA SER A 71 7.16 8.51 -19.01
C SER A 71 7.92 7.86 -20.15
N ILE A 72 7.25 7.73 -21.30
CA ILE A 72 7.87 7.24 -22.52
C ILE A 72 8.75 8.35 -23.09
N ARG A 73 10.05 8.07 -23.29
CA ARG A 73 10.97 8.98 -23.96
C ARG A 73 11.29 8.51 -25.37
N GLY A 74 10.99 9.36 -26.34
CA GLY A 74 11.30 9.12 -27.75
C GLY A 74 10.19 8.35 -28.45
N ASN A 75 10.60 7.49 -29.39
CA ASN A 75 9.69 6.84 -30.31
C ASN A 75 9.34 5.43 -29.81
N VAL A 76 8.10 5.01 -30.04
CA VAL A 76 7.72 3.60 -29.95
C VAL A 76 8.07 2.93 -31.26
N ILE A 77 8.95 1.94 -31.21
CA ILE A 77 9.45 1.21 -32.38
C ILE A 77 8.74 -0.14 -32.44
N ALA A 78 8.09 -0.42 -33.57
CA ALA A 78 7.47 -1.69 -33.85
C ALA A 78 8.29 -2.44 -34.92
N ALA A 79 8.72 -3.66 -34.61
CA ALA A 79 9.38 -4.55 -35.55
C ALA A 79 8.39 -5.61 -36.04
N ALA A 80 8.35 -5.81 -37.35
CA ALA A 80 7.55 -6.86 -37.97
C ALA A 80 8.26 -8.21 -37.87
N ASN A 81 7.48 -9.30 -37.94
CA ASN A 81 8.02 -10.64 -38.05
C ASN A 81 8.86 -10.82 -39.33
N SER A 82 9.60 -11.92 -39.44
CA SER A 82 10.46 -12.21 -40.60
C SER A 82 9.71 -12.16 -41.95
N GLY A 83 8.41 -12.49 -41.94
CA GLY A 83 7.53 -12.44 -43.12
C GLY A 83 6.97 -11.05 -43.45
N LYS A 84 7.19 -10.04 -42.59
CA LYS A 84 6.61 -8.70 -42.66
C LYS A 84 5.08 -8.69 -42.79
N THR A 85 4.42 -9.70 -42.23
CA THR A 85 2.96 -9.85 -42.29
C THR A 85 2.26 -9.29 -41.06
N ALA A 86 2.96 -9.22 -39.93
CA ALA A 86 2.45 -8.75 -38.65
C ALA A 86 3.55 -8.10 -37.82
N ILE A 87 3.16 -7.24 -36.88
CA ILE A 87 4.04 -6.72 -35.83
C ILE A 87 4.31 -7.80 -34.80
N ASP A 88 5.56 -7.92 -34.40
CA ASP A 88 6.08 -9.00 -33.58
C ASP A 88 6.73 -8.50 -32.28
N THR A 89 7.39 -7.35 -32.34
CA THR A 89 8.06 -6.76 -31.17
C THR A 89 7.80 -5.27 -31.10
N LEU A 90 7.51 -4.76 -29.90
CA LEU A 90 7.44 -3.35 -29.58
C LEU A 90 8.60 -2.98 -28.65
N LYS A 91 9.28 -1.88 -28.93
CA LYS A 91 10.37 -1.35 -28.10
C LYS A 91 10.13 0.13 -27.83
N PHE A 92 10.22 0.55 -26.58
CA PHE A 92 10.13 1.94 -26.19
C PHE A 92 10.92 2.21 -24.92
N ASN A 93 11.46 3.42 -24.80
CA ASN A 93 12.26 3.79 -23.64
C ASN A 93 11.36 4.42 -22.57
N LEU A 94 11.53 3.98 -21.34
CA LEU A 94 10.89 4.50 -20.15
C LEU A 94 11.93 5.22 -19.29
N THR A 95 11.51 6.33 -18.71
CA THR A 95 12.24 7.03 -17.66
C THR A 95 11.26 7.52 -16.60
N PRO A 96 11.70 7.82 -15.38
CA PRO A 96 10.87 8.57 -14.43
C PRO A 96 10.35 9.85 -15.08
N ALA A 97 9.07 10.17 -14.88
CA ALA A 97 8.41 11.30 -15.54
C ALA A 97 8.93 12.66 -15.05
N SER A 98 9.50 12.69 -13.85
CA SER A 98 10.11 13.88 -13.26
C SER A 98 11.33 13.50 -12.43
N THR A 99 12.17 14.49 -12.11
CA THR A 99 13.32 14.31 -11.18
C THR A 99 12.89 14.19 -9.72
N SER A 100 11.60 14.34 -9.43
CA SER A 100 10.98 14.16 -8.12
C SER A 100 10.07 12.94 -8.08
N SER A 101 10.11 12.09 -9.11
CA SER A 101 9.37 10.84 -9.11
C SER A 101 10.09 9.85 -8.19
N GLU A 102 9.31 9.17 -7.36
CA GLU A 102 9.80 8.06 -6.55
C GLU A 102 10.26 6.92 -7.46
N SER A 103 11.03 6.01 -6.87
CA SER A 103 11.59 4.88 -7.61
C SER A 103 10.48 3.92 -8.03
N VAL A 104 10.65 3.29 -9.20
CA VAL A 104 9.62 2.41 -9.78
C VAL A 104 10.14 0.99 -9.91
N ASP A 105 9.43 0.03 -9.31
CA ASP A 105 9.78 -1.39 -9.38
C ASP A 105 9.32 -2.04 -10.69
N LEU A 106 10.28 -2.41 -11.53
CA LEU A 106 10.13 -3.18 -12.75
C LEU A 106 10.40 -4.68 -12.55
N SER A 107 10.39 -5.17 -11.32
CA SER A 107 10.38 -6.61 -11.04
C SER A 107 9.14 -7.29 -11.63
N THR A 108 9.25 -8.60 -11.84
CA THR A 108 8.15 -9.44 -12.36
C THR A 108 6.96 -9.51 -11.41
N THR A 109 7.14 -9.14 -10.14
CA THR A 109 6.09 -9.08 -9.12
C THR A 109 5.48 -7.70 -8.96
N GLY A 110 6.24 -6.63 -9.26
CA GLY A 110 5.80 -5.24 -9.10
C GLY A 110 5.15 -4.62 -10.34
N THR A 111 5.40 -5.20 -11.53
CA THR A 111 4.93 -4.63 -12.80
C THR A 111 3.99 -5.55 -13.56
N VAL A 112 2.88 -4.99 -14.04
CA VAL A 112 1.96 -5.64 -14.99
C VAL A 112 1.98 -4.86 -16.29
N VAL A 113 2.28 -5.55 -17.40
CA VAL A 113 2.17 -4.99 -18.75
C VAL A 113 0.98 -5.65 -19.44
N THR A 114 0.02 -4.85 -19.88
CA THR A 114 -1.16 -5.33 -20.61
C THR A 114 -1.12 -4.83 -22.05
N TYR A 115 -1.16 -5.76 -22.99
CA TYR A 115 -1.40 -5.46 -24.40
C TYR A 115 -2.91 -5.43 -24.66
N LEU A 116 -3.39 -4.43 -25.42
CA LEU A 116 -4.80 -4.27 -25.75
C LEU A 116 -4.96 -3.84 -27.22
N ASP A 117 -5.80 -4.56 -27.96
CA ASP A 117 -6.30 -4.18 -29.29
C ASP A 117 -7.82 -4.37 -29.40
N GLU A 118 -8.38 -4.25 -30.61
CA GLU A 118 -9.82 -4.40 -30.85
C GLU A 118 -10.35 -5.83 -30.65
N ASN A 119 -9.47 -6.83 -30.68
CA ASN A 119 -9.81 -8.24 -30.67
C ASN A 119 -9.41 -8.92 -29.36
N GLN A 120 -8.41 -8.41 -28.63
CA GLN A 120 -7.87 -9.05 -27.43
C GLN A 120 -7.26 -8.07 -26.42
N GLY A 121 -7.26 -8.47 -25.15
CA GLY A 121 -6.55 -7.82 -24.05
C GLY A 121 -5.81 -8.88 -23.23
N ILE A 122 -4.48 -8.84 -23.22
CA ILE A 122 -3.63 -9.90 -22.66
C ILE A 122 -2.62 -9.29 -21.72
N ASN A 123 -2.48 -9.87 -20.53
CA ASN A 123 -1.40 -9.52 -19.62
C ASN A 123 -0.13 -10.26 -20.06
N CYS A 124 0.87 -9.49 -20.46
CA CYS A 124 2.15 -10.02 -20.88
C CYS A 124 2.91 -10.56 -19.65
N GLN A 125 3.52 -11.74 -19.74
CA GLN A 125 4.31 -12.29 -18.62
C GLN A 125 5.82 -12.03 -18.79
N ASN A 126 6.54 -12.10 -17.68
CA ASN A 126 8.00 -11.94 -17.62
C ASN A 126 8.58 -12.92 -16.58
N PRO A 127 9.43 -13.89 -16.97
CA PRO A 127 9.66 -14.34 -18.34
C PRO A 127 8.45 -15.15 -18.86
N GLN A 128 8.09 -15.00 -20.14
CA GLN A 128 7.14 -15.94 -20.74
C GLN A 128 7.82 -17.25 -21.11
N ALA A 129 7.18 -18.37 -20.76
CA ALA A 129 7.36 -19.63 -21.47
C ALA A 129 6.26 -19.73 -22.53
N PHE A 130 6.55 -19.31 -23.77
CA PHE A 130 5.66 -19.54 -24.90
C PHE A 130 5.54 -21.05 -25.12
N ASP A 131 4.33 -21.61 -25.07
CA ASP A 131 4.14 -23.07 -25.20
C ASP A 131 4.27 -23.56 -26.66
N SER A 132 4.48 -22.63 -27.60
CA SER A 132 4.58 -22.84 -29.05
C SER A 132 3.35 -23.49 -29.69
N VAL A 133 2.23 -23.51 -28.98
CA VAL A 133 0.90 -23.88 -29.45
C VAL A 133 0.11 -22.59 -29.73
N PRO A 134 -0.41 -22.39 -30.95
CA PRO A 134 -1.12 -21.14 -31.30
C PRO A 134 -2.58 -21.13 -30.83
N ASP A 135 -2.94 -21.94 -29.82
CA ASP A 135 -4.30 -22.07 -29.32
C ASP A 135 -4.69 -20.98 -28.31
N THR A 136 -3.69 -20.35 -27.69
CA THR A 136 -3.89 -19.29 -26.70
C THR A 136 -3.07 -18.06 -27.07
N ALA A 137 -3.66 -16.87 -26.92
CA ALA A 137 -2.95 -15.64 -27.19
C ALA A 137 -1.91 -15.36 -26.09
N GLU A 138 -0.64 -15.21 -26.45
CA GLU A 138 0.45 -14.99 -25.49
C GLU A 138 1.25 -13.74 -25.83
N CYS A 139 1.71 -13.03 -24.78
CA CYS A 139 2.55 -11.85 -24.90
C CYS A 139 3.64 -11.90 -23.83
N SER A 140 4.87 -11.51 -24.15
CA SER A 140 5.93 -11.35 -23.15
C SER A 140 6.40 -9.92 -23.05
N TRP A 141 6.96 -9.57 -21.90
CA TRP A 141 7.69 -8.33 -21.76
C TRP A 141 9.02 -8.56 -21.04
N SER A 142 9.96 -7.66 -21.29
CA SER A 142 11.24 -7.60 -20.60
C SER A 142 11.73 -6.16 -20.54
N ALA A 143 12.61 -5.88 -19.59
CA ALA A 143 13.24 -4.60 -19.40
C ALA A 143 14.74 -4.72 -19.68
N ALA A 144 15.26 -3.89 -20.59
CA ALA A 144 16.68 -3.79 -20.90
C ALA A 144 17.22 -2.45 -20.38
N TRP A 145 18.17 -2.50 -19.45
CA TRP A 145 18.75 -1.30 -18.86
C TRP A 145 19.64 -0.57 -19.87
N LEU A 146 19.30 0.69 -20.17
CA LEU A 146 20.11 1.57 -21.01
C LEU A 146 21.08 2.39 -20.15
N ILE A 147 20.60 2.85 -18.99
CA ILE A 147 21.37 3.55 -17.96
C ILE A 147 20.84 3.06 -16.62
N GLY A 148 21.70 2.46 -15.79
CA GLY A 148 21.31 1.85 -14.51
C GLY A 148 21.36 0.33 -14.53
N SER A 149 20.85 -0.30 -13.47
CA SER A 149 20.72 -1.75 -13.35
C SER A 149 19.86 -2.15 -12.16
N GLY A 150 19.19 -3.30 -12.26
CA GLY A 150 18.46 -3.91 -11.14
C GLY A 150 16.99 -4.11 -11.47
N ASP A 151 16.14 -4.00 -10.46
CA ASP A 151 14.68 -4.06 -10.60
C ASP A 151 14.02 -2.70 -10.35
N ILE A 152 14.70 -1.79 -9.64
CA ILE A 152 14.17 -0.50 -9.24
C ILE A 152 14.76 0.59 -10.14
N VAL A 153 13.89 1.36 -10.80
CA VAL A 153 14.27 2.50 -11.63
C VAL A 153 14.31 3.77 -10.79
N ASP A 154 15.50 4.33 -10.64
CA ASP A 154 15.73 5.58 -9.92
C ASP A 154 15.77 6.81 -10.84
N THR A 155 15.74 7.99 -10.22
CA THR A 155 15.85 9.26 -10.95
C THR A 155 17.15 9.33 -11.75
N GLY A 156 17.01 9.54 -13.07
CA GLY A 156 18.13 9.65 -14.00
C GLY A 156 18.46 8.35 -14.74
N GLU A 157 17.84 7.24 -14.36
CA GLU A 157 17.97 5.96 -15.06
C GLU A 157 17.06 5.87 -16.28
N GLN A 158 17.42 4.97 -17.19
CA GLN A 158 16.70 4.74 -18.43
C GLN A 158 16.64 3.25 -18.72
N VAL A 159 15.44 2.79 -19.09
CA VAL A 159 15.16 1.40 -19.38
C VAL A 159 14.39 1.28 -20.69
N GLU A 160 14.83 0.40 -21.57
CA GLU A 160 14.10 0.03 -22.78
C GLU A 160 13.15 -1.11 -22.43
N MET A 161 11.84 -0.86 -22.53
CA MET A 161 10.83 -1.89 -22.43
C MET A 161 10.68 -2.58 -23.78
N ILE A 162 10.75 -3.91 -23.77
CA ILE A 162 10.63 -4.77 -24.94
C ILE A 162 9.43 -5.68 -24.73
N VAL A 163 8.42 -5.56 -25.59
CA VAL A 163 7.20 -6.37 -25.56
C VAL A 163 7.17 -7.25 -26.81
N ILE A 164 7.01 -8.56 -26.63
CA ILE A 164 6.97 -9.56 -27.70
C ILE A 164 5.53 -10.03 -27.86
N LEU A 165 5.03 -9.96 -29.09
CA LEU A 165 3.64 -10.17 -29.51
C LEU A 165 3.50 -11.31 -30.54
N THR A 166 4.45 -12.25 -30.55
CA THR A 166 4.58 -13.31 -31.56
C THR A 166 3.36 -14.22 -31.68
N ASN A 167 2.65 -14.45 -30.56
CA ASN A 167 1.55 -15.43 -30.45
C ASN A 167 0.20 -14.75 -30.18
N LEU A 168 -0.07 -13.57 -30.74
CA LEU A 168 -1.40 -12.97 -30.65
C LEU A 168 -2.44 -13.73 -31.50
N THR A 169 -3.68 -13.77 -31.04
CA THR A 169 -4.80 -14.37 -31.79
C THR A 169 -5.99 -13.40 -31.85
N PRO A 170 -6.19 -12.67 -32.97
CA PRO A 170 -5.42 -12.66 -34.22
C PRO A 170 -4.09 -11.89 -34.10
N LEU A 171 -3.14 -12.20 -35.00
CA LEU A 171 -1.89 -11.45 -35.10
C LEU A 171 -2.15 -9.97 -35.42
N LEU A 172 -1.29 -9.09 -34.88
CA LEU A 172 -1.35 -7.65 -35.15
C LEU A 172 -0.87 -7.35 -36.57
N THR A 173 -1.80 -7.46 -37.52
CA THR A 173 -1.56 -7.15 -38.93
C THR A 173 -1.61 -5.63 -39.17
N GLU A 174 -1.00 -5.19 -40.28
CA GLU A 174 -1.01 -3.77 -40.66
C GLU A 174 -2.45 -3.26 -40.80
N LYS A 175 -2.86 -2.36 -39.90
CA LYS A 175 -4.11 -1.61 -40.10
C LYS A 175 -3.90 -0.60 -41.23
N LYS A 176 -4.37 -0.96 -42.43
CA LYS A 176 -4.60 0.00 -43.51
C LYS A 176 -5.72 0.95 -43.08
N ARG A 177 -5.37 2.05 -42.41
CA ARG A 177 -6.30 3.13 -42.08
C ARG A 177 -6.81 3.70 -43.40
N VAL A 178 -8.02 3.33 -43.80
CA VAL A 178 -8.76 4.04 -44.85
C VAL A 178 -9.10 5.41 -44.27
N LEU A 179 -8.31 6.42 -44.63
CA LEU A 179 -8.66 7.81 -44.40
C LEU A 179 -10.03 8.03 -45.03
N ARG A 180 -11.06 8.27 -44.21
CA ARG A 180 -12.33 8.77 -44.72
C ARG A 180 -12.05 10.11 -45.41
N PRO A 181 -12.36 10.28 -46.70
CA PRO A 181 -12.30 11.59 -47.32
C PRO A 181 -13.30 12.51 -46.59
N SER A 182 -12.83 13.72 -46.30
CA SER A 182 -13.57 14.84 -45.73
C SER A 182 -14.87 15.13 -46.48
#